data_AF-A0ABD5KTV1-F1
#
_entry.id   AF-A0ABD5KTV1-F1
#
_cell.length_a   1.000
_cell.length_b   1.000
_cell.length_c   1.000
_cell.angle_alpha   90.00
_cell.angle_beta   90.00
_cell.angle_gamma   90.00
#
_symmetry.space_group_name_H-M   'P 1'
#
loop_
_entity.id
_entity.type
_entity.pdbx_description
1 polymer ?
#
loop_
_entity_poly.entity_id
_entity_poly.type
_entity_poly.pdbx_seq_one_letter_code
_entity_poly.pdbx_strand_id
1 'polypeptide(L)'
;MTEVNKQRFYKKLAVTGLAFTLVGAGTLGLHSLHFTGEPTVASAAAETYTTTANLNIRSGPSTSNAIIATVKQGTQLTVIGQAASGWLKVSYQGKTGYVSSEYVKKSASSTTKTYVTTANLNIRSGPSTSSAIVVTVKQGTQLTSTAQAANGWLKVSYQGKTGYVSTQYVKESTGSSEPAPAPEASVYVATANLNVRTTASTSGAVTATLKAGTQLDVTAKAANGWLKITYQGKVGYVSGQYVRALAGMKVVSNPESIQVVVNKQNKLPENYVPKDLVYTTIPFTFKEQTEKKKMRSEAAAAIAQLFAGAKKQGVTLLGVSAYRSHATQSALFSSYVQRDGYDKAATYSALPGTSEHETGLGIDVTKGDGTCAAQDCFGGTKEAAWLDAHAAEYGFIIRYPKGKDAVTGYKYEPWHLRYVGKPVAQAIKSKGITLEEYYGIK
;
A
#
# COMPACT_ATOMS: atom_id res chain seq x y z
N MET A 1 18.17 31.78 -32.52
CA MET A 1 17.11 31.91 -33.54
C MET A 1 15.92 31.14 -33.00
N THR A 2 15.11 31.80 -32.16
CA THR A 2 13.71 32.25 -32.40
C THR A 2 12.72 31.07 -32.35
N GLU A 3 12.00 30.82 -31.24
CA GLU A 3 10.78 31.51 -30.75
C GLU A 3 9.66 31.65 -31.80
N VAL A 4 8.41 31.63 -31.31
CA VAL A 4 7.12 31.93 -31.98
C VAL A 4 6.41 30.67 -32.55
N ASN A 5 5.17 30.28 -32.20
CA ASN A 5 3.98 31.10 -31.99
C ASN A 5 2.88 30.42 -31.12
N LYS A 6 2.21 31.22 -30.28
CA LYS A 6 0.93 30.93 -29.60
C LYS A 6 -0.22 31.63 -30.36
N GLN A 7 -1.47 31.26 -30.02
CA GLN A 7 -2.75 31.98 -30.23
C GLN A 7 -3.42 31.79 -31.63
N ARG A 8 -4.75 31.71 -31.85
CA ARG A 8 -6.03 31.95 -31.14
C ARG A 8 -7.18 31.37 -32.04
N PHE A 9 -8.27 30.76 -31.53
CA PHE A 9 -9.68 31.24 -31.44
C PHE A 9 -10.77 30.47 -32.24
N TYR A 10 -11.76 29.97 -31.48
CA TYR A 10 -13.24 29.88 -31.64
C TYR A 10 -14.01 29.68 -32.98
N LYS A 11 -14.93 28.69 -32.89
CA LYS A 11 -16.35 28.60 -33.37
C LYS A 11 -16.68 28.76 -34.88
N LYS A 12 -17.33 27.73 -35.47
CA LYS A 12 -18.79 27.71 -35.78
C LYS A 12 -19.24 26.40 -36.47
N LEU A 13 -20.48 26.01 -36.14
CA LEU A 13 -21.31 24.98 -36.78
C LEU A 13 -21.52 25.24 -38.28
N ALA A 14 -21.67 24.16 -39.06
CA ALA A 14 -22.50 24.13 -40.27
C ALA A 14 -23.20 22.77 -40.37
N VAL A 15 -24.53 22.84 -40.56
CA VAL A 15 -25.46 21.74 -40.83
C VAL A 15 -25.70 21.68 -42.33
N THR A 16 -25.59 20.49 -42.91
CA THR A 16 -26.15 20.07 -44.22
C THR A 16 -26.26 18.54 -44.10
N GLY A 17 -27.40 17.86 -44.22
CA GLY A 17 -28.57 18.09 -45.06
C GLY A 17 -28.42 17.26 -46.33
N LEU A 18 -28.78 15.96 -46.30
CA LEU A 18 -28.98 15.18 -47.53
C LEU A 18 -30.08 14.13 -47.32
N ALA A 19 -31.10 14.21 -48.17
CA ALA A 19 -32.20 13.28 -48.29
C ALA A 19 -31.83 12.15 -49.28
N PHE A 20 -32.31 10.93 -49.03
CA PHE A 20 -32.48 9.91 -50.06
C PHE A 20 -33.74 9.10 -49.78
N THR A 21 -34.69 9.18 -50.72
CA THR A 21 -35.83 8.28 -50.87
C THR A 21 -35.39 6.94 -51.44
N LEU A 22 -35.83 5.83 -50.85
CA LEU A 22 -35.85 4.52 -51.51
C LEU A 22 -37.16 3.78 -51.23
N VAL A 23 -37.73 3.24 -52.31
CA VAL A 23 -38.91 2.37 -52.39
C VAL A 23 -38.47 0.92 -52.26
N GLY A 24 -39.27 0.08 -51.59
CA GLY A 24 -39.50 -1.31 -52.01
C GLY A 24 -38.91 -2.45 -51.17
N ALA A 25 -39.81 -3.09 -50.43
CA ALA A 25 -40.01 -4.53 -50.22
C ALA A 25 -38.91 -5.44 -49.63
N GLY A 26 -39.31 -6.21 -48.60
CA GLY A 26 -38.75 -7.54 -48.32
C GLY A 26 -38.20 -7.73 -46.89
N THR A 27 -38.98 -8.40 -46.05
CA THR A 27 -38.74 -8.69 -44.63
C THR A 27 -37.64 -9.73 -44.37
N LEU A 28 -36.77 -9.49 -43.37
CA LEU A 28 -36.21 -10.50 -42.44
C LEU A 28 -35.63 -9.77 -41.22
N GLY A 29 -36.05 -10.20 -40.03
CA GLY A 29 -35.90 -9.46 -38.77
C GLY A 29 -34.47 -9.32 -38.27
N LEU A 30 -34.14 -8.12 -37.77
CA LEU A 30 -33.01 -7.87 -36.90
C LEU A 30 -33.52 -7.44 -35.51
N HIS A 31 -32.97 -8.07 -34.48
CA HIS A 31 -33.14 -7.71 -33.09
C HIS A 31 -32.64 -6.28 -32.85
N SER A 32 -33.54 -5.36 -32.49
CA SER A 32 -33.16 -4.04 -31.99
C SER A 32 -32.48 -4.18 -30.63
N LEU A 33 -31.21 -3.80 -30.58
CA LEU A 33 -30.47 -3.52 -29.35
C LEU A 33 -31.20 -2.41 -28.57
N HIS A 34 -31.73 -2.75 -27.40
CA HIS A 34 -32.21 -1.78 -26.43
C HIS A 34 -31.00 -1.09 -25.79
N PHE A 35 -30.76 0.17 -26.14
CA PHE A 35 -29.87 1.06 -25.40
C PHE A 35 -30.69 1.89 -24.41
N THR A 36 -30.92 1.35 -23.21
CA THR A 36 -31.47 2.11 -22.07
C THR A 36 -30.31 2.75 -21.31
N GLY A 37 -29.78 3.85 -21.84
CA GLY A 37 -28.89 4.74 -21.08
C GLY A 37 -29.69 5.88 -20.48
N GLU A 38 -30.13 5.76 -19.23
CA GLU A 38 -30.56 6.93 -18.45
C GLU A 38 -29.35 7.86 -18.21
N PRO A 39 -29.49 9.19 -18.38
CA PRO A 39 -28.42 10.12 -18.07
C PRO A 39 -28.17 10.13 -16.55
N THR A 40 -26.98 9.73 -16.14
CA THR A 40 -26.50 9.85 -14.76
C THR A 40 -26.28 11.32 -14.42
N VAL A 41 -27.20 11.90 -13.65
CA VAL A 41 -27.07 13.27 -13.14
C VAL A 41 -26.06 13.26 -11.99
N ALA A 42 -25.00 14.06 -12.12
CA ALA A 42 -24.02 14.28 -11.06
C ALA A 42 -24.72 14.78 -9.78
N SER A 43 -24.43 14.13 -8.65
CA SER A 43 -24.95 14.50 -7.33
C SER A 43 -24.37 15.85 -6.90
N ALA A 44 -25.20 16.90 -6.85
CA ALA A 44 -24.83 18.18 -6.27
C ALA A 44 -24.59 18.04 -4.76
N ALA A 45 -23.64 18.80 -4.23
CA ALA A 45 -23.32 18.80 -2.80
C ALA A 45 -24.57 19.13 -1.96
N ALA A 46 -24.89 18.27 -1.00
CA ALA A 46 -26.04 18.43 -0.12
C ALA A 46 -25.81 19.64 0.82
N GLU A 47 -26.77 20.57 0.86
CA GLU A 47 -26.69 21.77 1.69
C GLU A 47 -27.63 21.67 2.90
N THR A 48 -27.22 22.11 4.09
CA THR A 48 -28.09 22.12 5.28
C THR A 48 -28.79 23.47 5.45
N TYR A 49 -30.11 23.43 5.65
CA TYR A 49 -30.96 24.58 5.93
C TYR A 49 -31.69 24.37 7.26
N THR A 50 -32.01 25.46 7.95
CA THR A 50 -32.81 25.43 9.18
C THR A 50 -34.18 26.03 8.92
N THR A 51 -35.24 25.34 9.32
CA THR A 51 -36.62 25.85 9.20
C THR A 51 -36.80 27.09 10.08
N THR A 52 -37.39 28.14 9.51
CA THR A 52 -37.70 29.40 10.23
C THR A 52 -39.10 29.39 10.85
N ALA A 53 -39.92 28.40 10.51
CA ALA A 53 -41.26 28.15 11.06
C ALA A 53 -41.57 26.64 11.11
N ASN A 54 -42.70 26.26 11.71
CA ASN A 54 -43.24 24.91 11.53
C ASN A 54 -43.63 24.72 10.05
N LEU A 55 -43.16 23.63 9.43
CA LEU A 55 -43.20 23.49 7.97
C LEU A 55 -43.70 22.11 7.54
N ASN A 56 -44.48 22.09 6.46
CA ASN A 56 -44.90 20.85 5.79
C ASN A 56 -43.86 20.46 4.74
N ILE A 57 -43.42 19.21 4.79
CA ILE A 57 -42.70 18.56 3.69
C ILE A 57 -43.75 17.91 2.78
N ARG A 58 -43.75 18.27 1.50
CA ARG A 58 -44.74 17.84 0.52
C ARG A 58 -44.17 16.87 -0.52
N SER A 59 -45.05 16.11 -1.16
CA SER A 59 -44.67 15.16 -2.22
C SER A 59 -44.25 15.83 -3.54
N GLY A 60 -44.56 17.12 -3.74
CA GLY A 60 -44.20 17.91 -4.91
C GLY A 60 -44.04 19.41 -4.58
N PRO A 61 -43.45 20.21 -5.50
CA PRO A 61 -43.14 21.63 -5.29
C PRO A 61 -44.37 22.54 -5.44
N SER A 62 -45.45 22.27 -4.71
CA SER A 62 -46.65 23.09 -4.64
C SER A 62 -47.40 22.88 -3.33
N THR A 63 -48.14 23.90 -2.88
CA THR A 63 -49.01 23.82 -1.71
C THR A 63 -50.21 22.87 -1.90
N SER A 64 -50.55 22.53 -3.14
CA SER A 64 -51.60 21.55 -3.47
C SER A 64 -51.14 20.09 -3.37
N ASN A 65 -49.82 19.82 -3.30
CA ASN A 65 -49.31 18.46 -3.13
C ASN A 65 -49.51 17.92 -1.71
N ALA A 66 -49.67 16.60 -1.60
CA ALA A 66 -49.85 15.89 -0.33
C ALA A 66 -48.71 16.16 0.66
N ILE A 67 -49.07 16.34 1.93
CA ILE A 67 -48.11 16.49 3.03
C ILE A 67 -47.61 15.09 3.40
N ILE A 68 -46.30 14.89 3.34
CA ILE A 68 -45.64 13.60 3.66
C ILE A 68 -44.97 13.61 5.04
N ALA A 69 -44.69 14.78 5.59
CA ALA A 69 -44.21 14.97 6.96
C ALA A 69 -44.41 16.43 7.42
N THR A 70 -44.42 16.65 8.74
CA THR A 70 -44.36 17.97 9.38
C THR A 70 -43.07 18.09 10.19
N VAL A 71 -42.42 19.24 10.14
CA VAL A 71 -41.20 19.56 10.89
C VAL A 71 -41.38 20.84 11.71
N LYS A 72 -40.77 20.91 12.88
CA LYS A 72 -40.87 22.08 13.76
C LYS A 72 -39.90 23.18 13.34
N GLN A 73 -40.17 24.43 13.72
CA GLN A 73 -39.21 25.53 13.62
C GLN A 73 -37.86 25.12 14.26
N GLY A 74 -36.75 25.47 13.61
CA GLY A 74 -35.40 25.13 14.04
C GLY A 74 -34.91 23.74 13.59
N THR A 75 -35.74 22.98 12.87
CA THR A 75 -35.36 21.65 12.34
C THR A 75 -34.37 21.82 11.18
N GLN A 76 -33.30 21.02 11.18
CA GLN A 76 -32.33 20.99 10.09
C GLN A 76 -32.81 20.07 8.97
N LEU A 77 -32.76 20.56 7.73
CA LEU A 77 -33.13 19.85 6.52
C LEU A 77 -31.93 19.79 5.58
N THR A 78 -31.72 18.63 4.97
CA THR A 78 -30.72 18.46 3.92
C THR A 78 -31.36 18.76 2.59
N VAL A 79 -31.01 19.89 1.97
CA VAL A 79 -31.42 20.29 0.63
C VAL A 79 -30.56 19.57 -0.40
N ILE A 80 -31.22 18.86 -1.30
CA ILE A 80 -30.64 18.01 -2.35
C ILE A 80 -30.97 18.51 -3.76
N GLY A 81 -31.65 19.65 -3.88
CA GLY A 81 -31.93 20.29 -5.16
C GLY A 81 -32.89 21.48 -5.04
N GLN A 82 -32.95 22.28 -6.10
CA GLN A 82 -33.95 23.35 -6.25
C GLN A 82 -35.05 22.87 -7.21
N ALA A 83 -36.29 23.29 -6.97
CA ALA A 83 -37.44 23.07 -7.84
C ALA A 83 -38.02 24.42 -8.29
N ALA A 84 -38.91 24.40 -9.29
CA ALA A 84 -39.55 25.60 -9.80
C ALA A 84 -40.32 26.35 -8.70
N SER A 85 -40.51 27.66 -8.90
CA SER A 85 -41.39 28.51 -8.10
C SER A 85 -41.06 28.57 -6.60
N GLY A 86 -39.78 28.63 -6.24
CA GLY A 86 -39.36 28.87 -4.85
C GLY A 86 -39.49 27.64 -3.94
N TRP A 87 -39.34 26.43 -4.49
CA TRP A 87 -39.34 25.19 -3.71
C TRP A 87 -37.95 24.55 -3.68
N LEU A 88 -37.60 23.95 -2.55
CA LEU A 88 -36.38 23.18 -2.35
C LEU A 88 -36.72 21.72 -2.17
N LYS A 89 -36.00 20.85 -2.88
CA LYS A 89 -36.04 19.40 -2.71
C LYS A 89 -35.16 19.04 -1.53
N VAL A 90 -35.72 18.32 -0.56
CA VAL A 90 -35.05 17.94 0.69
C VAL A 90 -35.08 16.44 0.92
N SER A 91 -34.06 15.94 1.63
CA SER A 91 -34.05 14.62 2.25
C SER A 91 -34.26 14.77 3.75
N TYR A 92 -35.27 14.08 4.29
CA TYR A 92 -35.57 14.07 5.72
C TYR A 92 -35.95 12.65 6.14
N GLN A 93 -35.22 12.10 7.12
CA GLN A 93 -35.42 10.72 7.63
C GLN A 93 -35.46 9.65 6.51
N GLY A 94 -34.61 9.80 5.49
CA GLY A 94 -34.54 8.86 4.36
C GLY A 94 -35.65 9.01 3.31
N LYS A 95 -36.60 9.94 3.48
CA LYS A 95 -37.63 10.27 2.50
C LYS A 95 -37.28 11.56 1.75
N THR A 96 -37.61 11.59 0.46
CA THR A 96 -37.46 12.79 -0.38
C THR A 96 -38.78 13.56 -0.41
N GLY A 97 -38.72 14.87 -0.23
CA GLY A 97 -39.88 15.76 -0.35
C GLY A 97 -39.49 17.18 -0.72
N TYR A 98 -40.46 18.09 -0.69
CA TYR A 98 -40.29 19.48 -1.09
C TYR A 98 -40.78 20.44 0.00
N VAL A 99 -40.04 21.52 0.21
CA VAL A 99 -40.35 22.61 1.16
C VAL A 99 -40.21 23.96 0.46
N SER A 100 -40.99 24.97 0.88
CA SER A 100 -40.82 26.33 0.35
C SER A 100 -39.51 26.95 0.83
N SER A 101 -38.77 27.59 -0.08
CA SER A 101 -37.51 28.29 0.21
C SER A 101 -37.70 29.50 1.12
N GLU A 102 -38.92 30.03 1.25
CA GLU A 102 -39.23 31.19 2.10
C GLU A 102 -39.14 30.86 3.59
N TYR A 103 -39.37 29.61 3.96
CA TYR A 103 -39.46 29.15 5.36
C TYR A 103 -38.23 28.38 5.83
N VAL A 104 -37.13 28.50 5.10
CA VAL A 104 -35.87 27.91 5.47
C VAL A 104 -34.74 28.91 5.28
N LYS A 105 -33.84 28.96 6.26
CA LYS A 105 -32.62 29.76 6.19
C LYS A 105 -31.45 28.84 5.94
N LYS A 106 -30.62 29.14 4.94
CA LYS A 106 -29.37 28.42 4.71
C LYS A 106 -28.54 28.46 5.99
N SER A 107 -28.26 27.30 6.58
CA SER A 107 -27.41 27.24 7.77
C SER A 107 -26.02 27.68 7.33
N ALA A 108 -25.36 28.53 8.14
CA ALA A 108 -23.99 28.94 7.83
C ALA A 108 -23.13 27.68 7.71
N SER A 109 -22.61 27.43 6.52
CA SER A 109 -21.69 26.33 6.28
C SER A 109 -20.41 26.65 7.02
N SER A 110 -20.25 26.10 8.22
CA SER A 110 -18.99 26.20 8.96
C SER A 110 -18.02 25.20 8.34
N THR A 111 -17.29 25.67 7.35
CA THR A 111 -16.12 24.93 6.86
C THR A 111 -15.15 24.80 8.02
N THR A 112 -14.99 23.56 8.50
CA THR A 112 -14.01 23.27 9.55
C THR A 112 -12.63 23.35 8.91
N LYS A 113 -11.90 24.41 9.24
CA LYS A 113 -10.53 24.64 8.83
C LYS A 113 -9.58 23.94 9.79
N THR A 114 -8.45 23.49 9.28
CA THR A 114 -7.39 22.86 10.06
C THR A 114 -6.22 23.82 10.21
N TYR A 115 -5.65 23.90 11.40
CA TYR A 115 -4.48 24.70 11.71
C TYR A 115 -3.41 23.85 12.36
N VAL A 116 -2.14 24.18 12.15
CA VAL A 116 -1.00 23.55 12.80
C VAL A 116 -0.27 24.57 13.66
N THR A 117 0.02 24.21 14.90
CA THR A 117 0.79 25.05 15.82
C THR A 117 2.26 25.15 15.37
N THR A 118 2.80 26.36 15.35
CA THR A 118 4.20 26.63 14.95
C THR A 118 5.16 26.68 16.14
N ALA A 119 4.63 26.62 17.37
CA ALA A 119 5.37 26.57 18.63
C ALA A 119 4.57 25.80 19.70
N ASN A 120 5.19 25.49 20.84
CA ASN A 120 4.46 25.03 22.02
C ASN A 120 3.50 26.13 22.48
N LEU A 121 2.22 25.79 22.65
CA LEU A 121 1.16 26.79 22.78
C LEU A 121 0.16 26.42 23.86
N ASN A 122 -0.35 27.44 24.55
CA ASN A 122 -1.48 27.29 25.46
C ASN A 122 -2.79 27.57 24.72
N ILE A 123 -3.71 26.62 24.75
CA ILE A 123 -5.11 26.86 24.42
C ILE A 123 -5.77 27.45 25.67
N ARG A 124 -6.32 28.66 25.54
CA ARG A 124 -6.86 29.44 26.67
C ARG A 124 -8.38 29.49 26.64
N SER A 125 -9.00 29.75 27.79
CA SER A 125 -10.47 29.83 27.90
C SER A 125 -11.07 31.07 27.21
N GLY A 126 -10.25 32.10 26.97
CA GLY A 126 -10.63 33.34 26.28
C GLY A 126 -9.51 33.88 25.39
N PRO A 127 -9.81 34.84 24.49
CA PRO A 127 -8.88 35.44 23.54
C PRO A 127 -7.96 36.47 24.21
N SER A 128 -7.25 36.06 25.26
CA SER A 128 -6.30 36.90 26.00
C SER A 128 -5.19 36.06 26.63
N THR A 129 -4.00 36.62 26.78
CA THR A 129 -2.88 35.98 27.50
C THR A 129 -3.13 35.86 29.00
N SER A 130 -4.06 36.67 29.55
CA SER A 130 -4.49 36.59 30.96
C SER A 130 -5.58 35.54 31.20
N SER A 131 -6.19 34.97 30.16
CA SER A 131 -7.20 33.91 30.30
C SER A 131 -6.58 32.59 30.76
N ALA A 132 -7.33 31.83 31.56
CA ALA A 132 -6.91 30.54 32.10
C ALA A 132 -6.50 29.56 30.99
N ILE A 133 -5.48 28.75 31.26
CA ILE A 133 -4.99 27.72 30.35
C ILE A 133 -5.92 26.50 30.43
N VAL A 134 -6.50 26.10 29.31
CA VAL A 134 -7.35 24.91 29.18
C VAL A 134 -6.50 23.67 28.92
N VAL A 135 -5.51 23.79 28.03
CA VAL A 135 -4.56 22.72 27.70
C VAL A 135 -3.31 23.32 27.06
N THR A 136 -2.15 22.70 27.31
CA THR A 136 -0.89 23.01 26.61
C THR A 136 -0.66 21.99 25.51
N VAL A 137 -0.36 22.45 24.30
CA VAL A 137 -0.09 21.63 23.12
C VAL A 137 1.32 21.87 22.61
N LYS A 138 1.94 20.83 22.04
CA LYS A 138 3.30 20.94 21.48
C LYS A 138 3.29 21.54 20.08
N GLN A 139 4.40 22.12 19.65
CA GLN A 139 4.62 22.49 18.25
C GLN A 139 4.28 21.32 17.31
N GLY A 140 3.64 21.61 16.18
CA GLY A 140 3.17 20.61 15.22
C GLY A 140 1.82 19.98 15.58
N THR A 141 1.21 20.34 16.72
CA THR A 141 -0.14 19.88 17.07
C THR A 141 -1.18 20.48 16.13
N GLN A 142 -2.07 19.64 15.64
CA GLN A 142 -3.19 20.00 14.78
C GLN A 142 -4.41 20.43 15.58
N LEU A 143 -5.03 21.53 15.16
CA LEU A 143 -6.21 22.15 15.75
C LEU A 143 -7.28 22.30 14.68
N THR A 144 -8.55 22.17 15.03
CA THR A 144 -9.66 22.47 14.13
C THR A 144 -10.34 23.77 14.53
N SER A 145 -10.83 24.53 13.56
CA SER A 145 -11.59 25.74 13.81
C SER A 145 -12.75 25.86 12.84
N THR A 146 -13.90 26.26 13.38
CA THR A 146 -15.10 26.63 12.62
C THR A 146 -15.32 28.14 12.61
N ALA A 147 -14.38 28.91 13.20
CA ALA A 147 -14.49 30.36 13.38
C ALA A 147 -13.41 31.10 12.58
N GLN A 148 -13.73 32.33 12.18
CA GLN A 148 -12.72 33.25 11.66
C GLN A 148 -11.86 33.78 12.81
N ALA A 149 -10.59 34.03 12.52
CA ALA A 149 -9.72 34.73 13.44
C ALA A 149 -10.24 36.16 13.68
N ALA A 150 -10.24 36.61 14.94
CA ALA A 150 -10.61 37.96 15.31
C ALA A 150 -9.61 38.50 16.33
N ASN A 151 -9.13 39.73 16.13
CA ASN A 151 -8.22 40.44 17.04
C ASN A 151 -6.96 39.63 17.42
N GLY A 152 -6.39 38.87 16.48
CA GLY A 152 -5.20 38.06 16.72
C GLY A 152 -5.43 36.75 17.48
N TRP A 153 -6.69 36.34 17.66
CA TRP A 153 -7.08 35.09 18.31
C TRP A 153 -7.98 34.24 17.42
N LEU A 154 -7.77 32.93 17.50
CA LEU A 154 -8.53 31.92 16.78
C LEU A 154 -9.18 30.97 17.79
N LYS A 155 -10.50 30.79 17.68
CA LYS A 155 -11.22 29.77 18.45
C LYS A 155 -10.97 28.41 17.82
N VAL A 156 -10.50 27.46 18.61
CA VAL A 156 -10.07 26.13 18.16
C VAL A 156 -10.66 25.02 19.02
N SER A 157 -10.68 23.81 18.47
CA SER A 157 -11.02 22.57 19.16
C SER A 157 -9.85 21.59 19.09
N TYR A 158 -9.56 20.95 20.23
CA TYR A 158 -8.53 19.93 20.38
C TYR A 158 -8.98 18.88 21.40
N GLN A 159 -9.03 17.61 20.98
CA GLN A 159 -9.44 16.49 21.82
C GLN A 159 -10.77 16.73 22.59
N GLY A 160 -11.76 17.34 21.92
CA GLY A 160 -13.06 17.66 22.50
C GLY A 160 -13.09 18.87 23.42
N LYS A 161 -11.95 19.50 23.73
CA LYS A 161 -11.89 20.78 24.46
C LYS A 161 -11.87 21.95 23.48
N THR A 162 -12.60 23.01 23.80
CA THR A 162 -12.60 24.25 23.02
C THR A 162 -11.88 25.36 23.75
N GLY A 163 -11.22 26.25 23.01
CA GLY A 163 -10.55 27.43 23.57
C GLY A 163 -9.97 28.32 22.48
N TYR A 164 -9.09 29.23 22.86
CA TYR A 164 -8.53 30.26 22.00
C TYR A 164 -7.01 30.15 21.96
N VAL A 165 -6.45 30.32 20.78
CA VAL A 165 -5.01 30.37 20.52
C VAL A 165 -4.68 31.64 19.76
N SER A 166 -3.47 32.17 19.93
CA SER A 166 -3.05 33.34 19.17
C SER A 166 -2.74 32.94 17.72
N THR A 167 -3.23 33.73 16.77
CA THR A 167 -3.06 33.50 15.32
C THR A 167 -1.61 33.55 14.88
N GLN A 168 -0.73 34.20 15.65
CA GLN A 168 0.71 34.28 15.37
C GLN A 168 1.43 32.92 15.49
N TYR A 169 0.85 31.97 16.25
CA TYR A 169 1.45 30.66 16.52
C TYR A 169 0.71 29.50 15.87
N VAL A 170 -0.15 29.80 14.90
CA VAL A 170 -0.90 28.80 14.13
C VAL A 170 -0.87 29.15 12.66
N LYS A 171 -0.63 28.15 11.81
CA LYS A 171 -0.70 28.28 10.35
C LYS A 171 -1.91 27.51 9.84
N GLU A 172 -2.77 28.17 9.05
CA GLU A 172 -3.86 27.49 8.36
C GLU A 172 -3.24 26.42 7.44
N SER A 173 -3.63 25.17 7.67
CA SER A 173 -3.29 24.08 6.77
C SER A 173 -4.21 24.22 5.57
N THR A 174 -3.69 24.77 4.47
CA THR A 174 -4.36 24.73 3.17
C THR A 174 -4.30 23.30 2.64
N GLY A 175 -5.04 22.41 3.29
CA GLY A 175 -5.29 21.06 2.82
C GLY A 175 -6.22 21.15 1.62
N SER A 176 -5.63 21.10 0.43
CA SER A 176 -6.35 20.72 -0.79
C SER A 176 -7.19 19.48 -0.48
N SER A 177 -8.48 19.54 -0.82
CA SER A 177 -9.42 18.43 -0.68
C SER A 177 -9.15 17.29 -1.68
N GLU A 178 -8.00 17.31 -2.37
CA GLU A 178 -7.56 16.28 -3.29
C GLU A 178 -6.33 15.57 -2.71
N PRO A 179 -6.36 14.23 -2.56
CA PRO A 179 -5.19 13.48 -2.11
C PRO A 179 -4.04 13.71 -3.07
N ALA A 180 -2.89 14.17 -2.57
CA ALA A 180 -1.68 14.18 -3.37
C ALA A 180 -1.38 12.73 -3.82
N PRO A 181 -1.06 12.50 -5.10
CA PRO A 181 -0.70 11.17 -5.59
C PRO A 181 0.43 10.61 -4.73
N ALA A 182 0.43 9.28 -4.54
CA ALA A 182 1.51 8.62 -3.83
C ALA A 182 2.87 8.99 -4.46
N PRO A 183 3.94 9.18 -3.66
CA PRO A 183 5.27 9.41 -4.21
C PRO A 183 5.71 8.21 -5.05
N GLU A 184 6.57 8.46 -6.05
CA GLU A 184 6.97 7.57 -7.17
C GLU A 184 7.53 6.17 -6.82
N ALA A 185 7.55 5.76 -5.56
CA ALA A 185 7.87 4.39 -5.19
C ALA A 185 6.72 3.45 -5.57
N SER A 186 7.05 2.41 -6.35
CA SER A 186 6.09 1.38 -6.79
C SER A 186 5.73 0.36 -5.71
N VAL A 187 6.53 0.26 -4.64
CA VAL A 187 6.33 -0.71 -3.56
C VAL A 187 6.62 -0.07 -2.20
N TYR A 188 5.73 -0.29 -1.25
CA TYR A 188 5.89 0.09 0.15
C TYR A 188 5.91 -1.16 1.03
N VAL A 189 6.38 -1.04 2.26
CA VAL A 189 6.41 -2.14 3.22
C VAL A 189 6.03 -1.68 4.62
N ALA A 190 5.30 -2.55 5.32
CA ALA A 190 5.00 -2.38 6.73
C ALA A 190 6.26 -2.66 7.57
N THR A 191 6.71 -1.69 8.37
CA THR A 191 7.86 -1.83 9.26
C THR A 191 7.48 -2.35 10.66
N ALA A 192 6.21 -2.59 10.89
CA ALA A 192 5.65 -3.18 12.10
C ALA A 192 4.37 -3.97 11.74
N ASN A 193 3.79 -4.68 12.70
CA ASN A 193 2.44 -5.22 12.50
C ASN A 193 1.43 -4.05 12.49
N LEU A 194 0.57 -3.97 11.49
CA LEU A 194 -0.32 -2.81 11.26
C LEU A 194 -1.77 -3.19 11.13
N ASN A 195 -2.66 -2.38 11.70
CA ASN A 195 -4.08 -2.47 11.43
C ASN A 195 -4.43 -1.68 10.16
N VAL A 196 -5.11 -2.35 9.23
CA VAL A 196 -5.82 -1.71 8.13
C VAL A 196 -7.17 -1.25 8.64
N ARG A 197 -7.52 0.01 8.38
CA ARG A 197 -8.74 0.64 8.89
C ARG A 197 -9.65 1.13 7.78
N THR A 198 -10.94 1.23 8.06
CA THR A 198 -11.95 1.78 7.13
C THR A 198 -11.78 3.27 6.86
N THR A 199 -11.16 4.02 7.77
CA THR A 199 -10.89 5.47 7.64
C THR A 199 -9.45 5.80 8.04
N ALA A 200 -8.95 6.95 7.58
CA ALA A 200 -7.63 7.51 7.92
C ALA A 200 -7.57 8.04 9.37
N SER A 201 -7.92 7.19 10.34
CA SER A 201 -7.99 7.52 11.75
C SER A 201 -7.88 6.25 12.61
N THR A 202 -7.32 6.38 13.82
CA THR A 202 -7.30 5.29 14.81
C THR A 202 -8.69 4.91 15.32
N SER A 203 -9.70 5.76 15.11
CA SER A 203 -11.11 5.46 15.39
C SER A 203 -11.80 4.64 14.29
N GLY A 204 -11.19 4.50 13.11
CA GLY A 204 -11.73 3.66 12.04
C GLY A 204 -11.74 2.19 12.43
N ALA A 205 -12.78 1.47 12.03
CA ALA A 205 -12.89 0.03 12.28
C ALA A 205 -11.72 -0.72 11.62
N VAL A 206 -11.15 -1.69 12.34
CA VAL A 206 -10.07 -2.53 11.81
C VAL A 206 -10.69 -3.57 10.86
N THR A 207 -10.19 -3.64 9.63
CA THR A 207 -10.65 -4.59 8.61
C THR A 207 -9.68 -5.74 8.39
N ALA A 208 -8.41 -5.53 8.69
CA ALA A 208 -7.35 -6.54 8.60
C ALA A 208 -6.15 -6.15 9.47
N THR A 209 -5.28 -7.12 9.75
CA THR A 209 -3.97 -6.89 10.35
C THR A 209 -2.88 -7.40 9.41
N LEU A 210 -1.89 -6.56 9.15
CA LEU A 210 -0.72 -6.82 8.33
C LEU A 210 0.44 -7.18 9.22
N LYS A 211 1.28 -8.12 8.79
CA LYS A 211 2.52 -8.44 9.47
C LYS A 211 3.61 -7.47 9.03
N ALA A 212 4.60 -7.23 9.89
CA ALA A 212 5.81 -6.54 9.46
C ALA A 212 6.47 -7.29 8.29
N GLY A 213 6.96 -6.54 7.30
CA GLY A 213 7.44 -7.07 6.03
C GLY A 213 6.37 -7.23 4.95
N THR A 214 5.07 -7.11 5.29
CA THR A 214 4.01 -7.11 4.27
C THR A 214 4.19 -5.92 3.33
N GLN A 215 4.31 -6.24 2.04
CA GLN A 215 4.39 -5.24 0.99
C GLN A 215 3.01 -4.66 0.68
N LEU A 216 2.95 -3.37 0.38
CA LEU A 216 1.73 -2.60 0.27
C LEU A 216 1.68 -1.85 -1.06
N ASP A 217 0.52 -1.90 -1.69
CA ASP A 217 0.13 -1.00 -2.78
C ASP A 217 -0.46 0.27 -2.16
N VAL A 218 0.36 1.31 -2.01
CA VAL A 218 -0.06 2.62 -1.51
C VAL A 218 -0.55 3.46 -2.68
N THR A 219 -1.85 3.76 -2.67
CA THR A 219 -2.52 4.46 -3.77
C THR A 219 -2.57 5.97 -3.58
N ALA A 220 -2.54 6.46 -2.33
CA ALA A 220 -2.53 7.90 -2.04
C ALA A 220 -2.05 8.22 -0.62
N LYS A 221 -1.56 9.44 -0.42
CA LYS A 221 -1.43 10.01 0.93
C LYS A 221 -2.80 10.49 1.42
N ALA A 222 -3.08 10.28 2.70
CA ALA A 222 -4.29 10.76 3.38
C ALA A 222 -3.94 11.74 4.51
N ALA A 223 -4.97 12.35 5.11
CA ALA A 223 -4.79 13.32 6.19
C ALA A 223 -4.04 12.71 7.39
N ASN A 224 -3.36 13.56 8.15
CA ASN A 224 -2.74 13.23 9.44
C ASN A 224 -1.71 12.08 9.37
N GLY A 225 -0.97 11.98 8.27
CA GLY A 225 0.09 10.98 8.11
C GLY A 225 -0.42 9.56 7.83
N TRP A 226 -1.66 9.39 7.42
CA TRP A 226 -2.20 8.10 6.97
C TRP A 226 -1.91 7.87 5.49
N LEU A 227 -1.87 6.60 5.10
CA LEU A 227 -1.74 6.17 3.71
C LEU A 227 -2.97 5.36 3.32
N LYS A 228 -3.51 5.65 2.14
CA LYS A 228 -4.54 4.85 1.50
C LYS A 228 -3.86 3.70 0.77
N ILE A 229 -4.32 2.48 1.01
CA ILE A 229 -3.78 1.27 0.39
C ILE A 229 -4.88 0.46 -0.27
N THR A 230 -4.48 -0.37 -1.23
CA THR A 230 -5.27 -1.51 -1.69
C THR A 230 -4.67 -2.76 -1.07
N TYR A 231 -5.49 -3.55 -0.37
CA TYR A 231 -5.06 -4.82 0.21
C TYR A 231 -6.14 -5.87 -0.03
N GLN A 232 -5.76 -6.98 -0.68
CA GLN A 232 -6.69 -8.06 -1.06
C GLN A 232 -7.92 -7.54 -1.85
N GLY A 233 -7.69 -6.59 -2.76
CA GLY A 233 -8.75 -5.97 -3.58
C GLY A 233 -9.66 -5.00 -2.82
N LYS A 234 -9.41 -4.72 -1.54
CA LYS A 234 -10.19 -3.76 -0.74
C LYS A 234 -9.36 -2.52 -0.42
N VAL A 235 -10.01 -1.36 -0.48
CA VAL A 235 -9.41 -0.10 -0.05
C VAL A 235 -9.39 -0.03 1.48
N GLY A 236 -8.27 0.40 2.04
CA GLY A 236 -8.13 0.65 3.47
C GLY A 236 -7.08 1.72 3.77
N TYR A 237 -6.91 2.03 5.06
CA TYR A 237 -5.97 3.04 5.52
C TYR A 237 -5.02 2.47 6.59
N VAL A 238 -3.75 2.80 6.46
CA VAL A 238 -2.69 2.44 7.43
C VAL A 238 -1.93 3.67 7.89
N SER A 239 -1.32 3.61 9.07
CA SER A 239 -0.51 4.72 9.57
C SER A 239 0.82 4.77 8.81
N GLY A 240 1.10 5.90 8.15
CA GLY A 240 2.31 6.10 7.36
C GLY A 240 3.60 6.11 8.19
N GLN A 241 3.51 6.31 9.51
CA GLN A 241 4.68 6.26 10.40
C GLN A 241 5.36 4.88 10.45
N TYR A 242 4.63 3.82 10.08
CA TYR A 242 5.11 2.45 10.05
C TYR A 242 5.16 1.87 8.64
N VAL A 243 5.17 2.74 7.63
CA VAL A 243 5.27 2.33 6.23
C VAL A 243 6.50 2.98 5.64
N ARG A 244 7.33 2.16 5.00
CA ARG A 244 8.55 2.62 4.32
C ARG A 244 8.44 2.37 2.82
N ALA A 245 8.84 3.37 2.03
CA ALA A 245 8.98 3.22 0.59
C ALA A 245 10.21 2.36 0.27
N LEU A 246 10.06 1.38 -0.63
CA LEU A 246 11.15 0.57 -1.16
C LEU A 246 11.51 1.08 -2.56
N ALA A 247 12.27 2.17 -2.59
CA ALA A 247 12.68 2.80 -3.84
C ALA A 247 13.46 1.81 -4.73
N GLY A 248 13.11 1.75 -6.01
CA GLY A 248 13.80 0.91 -6.99
C GLY A 248 13.45 -0.58 -6.94
N MET A 249 12.46 -1.01 -6.13
CA MET A 249 12.01 -2.39 -6.12
C MET A 249 11.27 -2.77 -7.42
N LYS A 250 11.64 -3.90 -8.01
CA LYS A 250 11.13 -4.42 -9.27
C LYS A 250 10.54 -5.81 -9.07
N VAL A 251 9.41 -6.08 -9.70
CA VAL A 251 8.88 -7.44 -9.81
C VAL A 251 9.60 -8.14 -10.97
N VAL A 252 10.18 -9.31 -10.71
CA VAL A 252 10.83 -10.09 -11.76
C VAL A 252 9.81 -10.56 -12.80
N SER A 253 10.15 -10.44 -14.08
CA SER A 253 9.25 -10.77 -15.20
C SER A 253 9.15 -12.27 -15.46
N ASN A 254 10.21 -13.04 -15.15
CA ASN A 254 10.25 -14.48 -15.35
C ASN A 254 10.67 -15.21 -14.05
N PRO A 255 9.74 -15.37 -13.09
CA PRO A 255 10.06 -15.98 -11.80
C PRO A 255 10.40 -17.48 -11.89
N GLU A 256 9.99 -18.16 -12.96
CA GLU A 256 10.27 -19.59 -13.18
C GLU A 256 11.66 -19.84 -13.80
N SER A 257 12.39 -18.79 -14.17
CA SER A 257 13.77 -18.94 -14.66
C SER A 257 14.67 -19.49 -13.56
N ILE A 258 15.46 -20.53 -13.87
CA ILE A 258 16.56 -21.00 -13.00
C ILE A 258 17.53 -19.85 -12.67
N GLN A 259 17.66 -18.90 -13.58
CA GLN A 259 18.56 -17.76 -13.50
C GLN A 259 17.92 -16.50 -12.87
N VAL A 260 16.69 -16.60 -12.35
CA VAL A 260 15.99 -15.45 -11.74
C VAL A 260 16.84 -14.82 -10.64
N VAL A 261 17.00 -13.49 -10.67
CA VAL A 261 17.71 -12.76 -9.61
C VAL A 261 16.69 -12.20 -8.64
N VAL A 262 16.65 -12.76 -7.44
CA VAL A 262 15.84 -12.29 -6.32
C VAL A 262 16.78 -11.73 -5.27
N ASN A 263 16.58 -10.47 -4.87
CA ASN A 263 17.44 -9.76 -3.93
C ASN A 263 16.69 -8.53 -3.35
N LYS A 264 17.40 -7.63 -2.66
CA LYS A 264 16.78 -6.47 -1.99
C LYS A 264 16.01 -5.52 -2.92
N GLN A 265 16.29 -5.56 -4.22
CA GLN A 265 15.67 -4.71 -5.25
C GLN A 265 14.80 -5.49 -6.24
N ASN A 266 14.90 -6.82 -6.29
CA ASN A 266 14.14 -7.66 -7.22
C ASN A 266 13.31 -8.67 -6.43
N LYS A 267 11.99 -8.53 -6.50
CA LYS A 267 11.02 -9.40 -5.80
C LYS A 267 10.31 -10.34 -6.77
N LEU A 268 9.88 -11.48 -6.24
CA LEU A 268 8.95 -12.38 -6.88
C LEU A 268 7.55 -11.74 -7.00
N PRO A 269 6.75 -12.13 -8.01
CA PRO A 269 5.34 -11.74 -8.09
C PRO A 269 4.57 -12.20 -6.85
N GLU A 270 3.45 -11.52 -6.59
CA GLU A 270 2.54 -11.92 -5.51
C GLU A 270 2.03 -13.35 -5.73
N ASN A 271 1.95 -14.12 -4.65
CA ASN A 271 1.48 -15.51 -4.63
C ASN A 271 2.32 -16.47 -5.49
N TYR A 272 3.55 -16.12 -5.88
CA TYR A 272 4.44 -17.04 -6.57
C TYR A 272 4.72 -18.29 -5.72
N VAL A 273 4.49 -19.45 -6.32
CA VAL A 273 4.84 -20.77 -5.78
C VAL A 273 5.39 -21.59 -6.95
N PRO A 274 6.63 -22.11 -6.88
CA PRO A 274 7.16 -22.93 -7.96
C PRO A 274 6.31 -24.18 -8.18
N LYS A 275 6.01 -24.48 -9.45
CA LYS A 275 5.10 -25.58 -9.83
C LYS A 275 5.75 -26.97 -9.77
N ASP A 276 7.08 -27.01 -9.72
CA ASP A 276 7.93 -28.20 -9.84
C ASP A 276 8.68 -28.54 -8.54
N LEU A 277 8.14 -28.12 -7.39
CA LEU A 277 8.71 -28.46 -6.08
C LEU A 277 8.59 -29.96 -5.78
N VAL A 278 9.72 -30.59 -5.47
CA VAL A 278 9.81 -31.99 -5.06
C VAL A 278 10.56 -32.10 -3.73
N TYR A 279 10.27 -33.13 -2.95
CA TYR A 279 11.09 -33.47 -1.79
C TYR A 279 12.47 -33.95 -2.24
N THR A 280 13.50 -33.36 -1.66
CA THR A 280 14.88 -33.82 -1.87
C THR A 280 15.15 -35.12 -1.10
N THR A 281 16.11 -35.91 -1.55
CA THR A 281 16.52 -37.18 -0.92
C THR A 281 17.75 -37.03 -0.01
N ILE A 282 18.30 -35.81 0.10
CA ILE A 282 19.47 -35.52 0.93
C ILE A 282 19.12 -35.55 2.42
N PRO A 283 20.09 -35.83 3.32
CA PRO A 283 19.87 -35.75 4.75
C PRO A 283 19.73 -34.29 5.23
N PHE A 284 18.91 -34.07 6.26
CA PHE A 284 18.69 -32.76 6.92
C PHE A 284 18.99 -32.87 8.41
N THR A 285 19.16 -31.73 9.07
CA THR A 285 19.29 -31.63 10.54
C THR A 285 18.02 -32.02 11.31
N PHE A 286 16.92 -32.34 10.61
CA PHE A 286 15.63 -32.72 11.16
C PHE A 286 14.96 -33.82 10.32
N LYS A 287 14.09 -34.63 10.93
CA LYS A 287 13.51 -35.83 10.31
C LYS A 287 12.18 -35.56 9.61
N GLU A 288 11.42 -34.60 10.09
CA GLU A 288 10.07 -34.25 9.66
C GLU A 288 10.03 -33.90 8.17
N GLN A 289 8.96 -34.31 7.50
CA GLN A 289 8.71 -33.98 6.10
C GLN A 289 8.01 -32.62 6.02
N THR A 290 8.79 -31.56 5.88
CA THR A 290 8.30 -30.18 5.80
C THR A 290 8.69 -29.53 4.48
N GLU A 291 8.10 -28.36 4.18
CA GLU A 291 8.42 -27.59 2.96
C GLU A 291 9.93 -27.27 2.84
N LYS A 292 10.65 -27.19 3.97
CA LYS A 292 12.09 -26.93 4.04
C LYS A 292 12.95 -28.02 3.40
N LYS A 293 12.38 -29.19 3.09
CA LYS A 293 13.05 -30.27 2.36
C LYS A 293 12.81 -30.22 0.85
N LYS A 294 11.96 -29.30 0.38
CA LYS A 294 11.61 -29.19 -1.03
C LYS A 294 12.56 -28.28 -1.77
N MET A 295 12.82 -28.62 -3.03
CA MET A 295 13.48 -27.76 -4.01
C MET A 295 12.79 -27.95 -5.35
N ARG A 296 13.00 -27.04 -6.29
CA ARG A 296 12.59 -27.27 -7.68
C ARG A 296 13.30 -28.51 -8.23
N SER A 297 12.63 -29.30 -9.05
CA SER A 297 13.06 -30.64 -9.47
C SER A 297 14.51 -30.69 -10.01
N GLU A 298 14.90 -29.74 -10.85
CA GLU A 298 16.27 -29.64 -11.39
C GLU A 298 17.31 -29.39 -10.29
N ALA A 299 17.03 -28.43 -9.40
CA ALA A 299 17.90 -28.13 -8.26
C ALA A 299 17.94 -29.29 -7.24
N ALA A 300 16.83 -30.01 -7.05
CA ALA A 300 16.76 -31.18 -6.19
C ALA A 300 17.64 -32.33 -6.71
N ALA A 301 17.65 -32.57 -8.01
CA ALA A 301 18.54 -33.54 -8.63
C ALA A 301 20.01 -33.11 -8.49
N ALA A 302 20.31 -31.84 -8.72
CA ALA A 302 21.66 -31.30 -8.61
C ALA A 302 22.21 -31.35 -7.18
N ILE A 303 21.41 -31.00 -6.15
CA ILE A 303 21.88 -31.02 -4.76
C ILE A 303 22.16 -32.45 -4.28
N ALA A 304 21.40 -33.43 -4.76
CA ALA A 304 21.66 -34.85 -4.47
C ALA A 304 23.03 -35.29 -5.04
N GLN A 305 23.37 -34.85 -6.26
CA GLN A 305 24.69 -35.12 -6.85
C GLN A 305 25.82 -34.42 -6.10
N LEU A 306 25.61 -33.17 -5.67
CA LEU A 306 26.57 -32.43 -4.86
C LEU A 306 26.86 -33.16 -3.55
N PHE A 307 25.83 -33.59 -2.81
CA PHE A 307 25.99 -34.31 -1.55
C PHE A 307 26.67 -35.68 -1.75
N ALA A 308 26.34 -36.39 -2.83
CA ALA A 308 27.02 -37.63 -3.18
C ALA A 308 28.50 -37.39 -3.51
N GLY A 309 28.82 -36.32 -4.24
CA GLY A 309 30.18 -35.89 -4.55
C GLY A 309 31.00 -35.57 -3.30
N ALA A 310 30.44 -34.76 -2.40
CA ALA A 310 31.05 -34.44 -1.11
C ALA A 310 31.37 -35.71 -0.32
N LYS A 311 30.39 -36.63 -0.23
CA LYS A 311 30.54 -37.87 0.52
C LYS A 311 31.66 -38.76 -0.04
N LYS A 312 31.81 -38.84 -1.37
CA LYS A 312 32.92 -39.58 -2.02
C LYS A 312 34.29 -39.03 -1.63
N GLN A 313 34.37 -37.76 -1.24
CA GLN A 313 35.60 -37.09 -0.82
C GLN A 313 35.70 -36.95 0.71
N GLY A 314 34.93 -37.73 1.48
CA GLY A 314 35.00 -37.72 2.95
C GLY A 314 34.39 -36.47 3.61
N VAL A 315 33.59 -35.71 2.86
CA VAL A 315 32.87 -34.53 3.33
C VAL A 315 31.39 -34.88 3.49
N THR A 316 30.85 -34.74 4.70
CA THR A 316 29.43 -35.02 4.97
C THR A 316 28.70 -33.72 5.23
N LEU A 317 27.59 -33.52 4.53
CA LEU A 317 26.74 -32.33 4.62
C LEU A 317 25.34 -32.71 5.09
N LEU A 318 24.67 -31.77 5.77
CA LEU A 318 23.24 -31.83 6.08
C LEU A 318 22.54 -30.59 5.53
N GLY A 319 21.32 -30.76 5.00
CA GLY A 319 20.42 -29.64 4.70
C GLY A 319 19.86 -29.01 5.98
N VAL A 320 19.67 -27.69 5.97
CA VAL A 320 19.10 -26.90 7.07
C VAL A 320 17.78 -26.27 6.65
N SER A 321 17.72 -25.64 5.48
CA SER A 321 16.49 -25.01 4.96
C SER A 321 16.58 -24.84 3.45
N ALA A 322 15.75 -25.53 2.69
CA ALA A 322 15.60 -25.31 1.25
C ALA A 322 14.40 -24.38 0.97
N TYR A 323 13.36 -24.84 0.29
CA TYR A 323 12.19 -24.02 -0.01
C TYR A 323 11.52 -23.46 1.25
N ARG A 324 11.09 -22.21 1.16
CA ARG A 324 10.32 -21.51 2.19
C ARG A 324 9.22 -20.72 1.50
N SER A 325 7.97 -21.04 1.78
CA SER A 325 6.85 -20.29 1.21
C SER A 325 6.86 -18.82 1.62
N HIS A 326 6.19 -17.98 0.82
CA HIS A 326 5.97 -16.57 1.11
C HIS A 326 5.36 -16.33 2.49
N ALA A 327 4.40 -17.18 2.89
CA ALA A 327 3.75 -17.11 4.19
C ALA A 327 4.74 -17.37 5.34
N THR A 328 5.61 -18.38 5.19
CA THR A 328 6.65 -18.69 6.16
C THR A 328 7.72 -17.59 6.21
N GLN A 329 8.15 -17.04 5.07
CA GLN A 329 9.06 -15.89 5.04
C GLN A 329 8.44 -14.66 5.73
N SER A 330 7.15 -14.41 5.50
CA SER A 330 6.40 -13.33 6.17
C SER A 330 6.33 -13.51 7.69
N ALA A 331 6.04 -14.73 8.15
CA ALA A 331 6.01 -15.02 9.59
C ALA A 331 7.41 -14.88 10.23
N LEU A 332 8.44 -15.37 9.54
CA LEU A 332 9.82 -15.30 10.01
C LEU A 332 10.34 -13.86 10.07
N PHE A 333 10.15 -13.08 9.02
CA PHE A 333 10.57 -11.69 9.01
C PHE A 333 9.82 -10.88 10.08
N SER A 334 8.51 -11.11 10.23
CA SER A 334 7.71 -10.45 11.26
C SER A 334 8.18 -10.78 12.68
N SER A 335 8.57 -12.02 12.97
CA SER A 335 9.10 -12.37 14.30
C SER A 335 10.44 -11.69 14.58
N TYR A 336 11.30 -11.55 13.56
CA TYR A 336 12.54 -10.78 13.65
C TYR A 336 12.30 -9.30 13.88
N VAL A 337 11.35 -8.68 13.16
CA VAL A 337 11.00 -7.27 13.41
C VAL A 337 10.48 -7.06 14.83
N GLN A 338 9.68 -7.99 15.35
CA GLN A 338 9.19 -7.91 16.73
C GLN A 338 10.32 -8.03 17.77
N ARG A 339 11.35 -8.83 17.49
CA ARG A 339 12.49 -9.05 18.39
C ARG A 339 13.53 -7.94 18.31
N ASP A 340 13.85 -7.49 17.10
CA ASP A 340 15.05 -6.71 16.78
C ASP A 340 14.75 -5.34 16.14
N GLY A 341 13.51 -5.07 15.76
CA GLY A 341 13.12 -3.91 14.96
C GLY A 341 13.38 -4.08 13.46
N TYR A 342 12.68 -3.29 12.65
CA TYR A 342 12.72 -3.43 11.18
C TYR A 342 14.10 -3.23 10.58
N ASP A 343 14.79 -2.14 10.96
CA ASP A 343 16.08 -1.78 10.37
C ASP A 343 17.13 -2.87 10.59
N LYS A 344 17.16 -3.46 11.79
CA LYS A 344 18.06 -4.56 12.11
C LYS A 344 17.63 -5.84 11.40
N ALA A 345 16.35 -6.20 11.44
CA ALA A 345 15.84 -7.41 10.77
C ALA A 345 16.13 -7.42 9.25
N ALA A 346 15.97 -6.27 8.58
CA ALA A 346 16.24 -6.11 7.15
C ALA A 346 17.73 -6.20 6.76
N THR A 347 18.65 -6.20 7.72
CA THR A 347 20.09 -6.39 7.45
C THR A 347 20.47 -7.85 7.26
N TYR A 348 19.77 -8.78 7.94
CA TYR A 348 20.12 -10.20 7.95
C TYR A 348 18.99 -11.12 7.47
N SER A 349 17.79 -10.60 7.24
CA SER A 349 16.67 -11.38 6.72
C SER A 349 16.06 -10.70 5.51
N ALA A 350 15.80 -11.49 4.47
CA ALA A 350 15.10 -11.04 3.29
C ALA A 350 13.67 -10.60 3.64
N LEU A 351 13.19 -9.56 2.96
CA LEU A 351 11.76 -9.26 2.96
C LEU A 351 10.99 -10.41 2.28
N PRO A 352 9.72 -10.64 2.63
CA PRO A 352 8.86 -11.56 1.89
C PRO A 352 8.80 -11.17 0.42
N GLY A 353 8.96 -12.14 -0.48
CA GLY A 353 9.07 -11.96 -1.92
C GLY A 353 10.49 -11.66 -2.40
N THR A 354 11.45 -11.34 -1.52
CA THR A 354 12.86 -11.09 -1.89
C THR A 354 13.81 -12.18 -1.38
N SER A 355 13.28 -13.30 -0.90
CA SER A 355 14.07 -14.43 -0.39
C SER A 355 14.35 -15.45 -1.49
N GLU A 356 15.60 -15.87 -1.66
CA GLU A 356 15.92 -16.94 -2.60
C GLU A 356 15.28 -18.28 -2.24
N HIS A 357 14.99 -18.53 -0.97
CA HIS A 357 14.27 -19.74 -0.56
C HIS A 357 12.86 -19.81 -1.15
N GLU A 358 12.21 -18.67 -1.43
CA GLU A 358 10.88 -18.64 -2.07
C GLU A 358 10.95 -19.10 -3.53
N THR A 359 12.12 -19.06 -4.17
CA THR A 359 12.31 -19.58 -5.53
C THR A 359 12.38 -21.12 -5.59
N GLY A 360 12.63 -21.78 -4.45
CA GLY A 360 12.94 -23.22 -4.40
C GLY A 360 14.28 -23.60 -5.03
N LEU A 361 15.15 -22.62 -5.35
CA LEU A 361 16.49 -22.80 -5.89
C LEU A 361 17.60 -22.56 -4.86
N GLY A 362 17.27 -22.00 -3.71
CA GLY A 362 18.18 -21.79 -2.58
C GLY A 362 18.12 -22.91 -1.54
N ILE A 363 19.26 -23.25 -0.94
CA ILE A 363 19.35 -24.17 0.19
C ILE A 363 20.47 -23.77 1.16
N ASP A 364 20.14 -23.72 2.44
CA ASP A 364 21.12 -23.64 3.53
C ASP A 364 21.60 -25.05 3.89
N VAL A 365 22.91 -25.22 4.03
CA VAL A 365 23.55 -26.48 4.42
C VAL A 365 24.42 -26.33 5.67
N THR A 366 24.88 -27.44 6.24
CA THR A 366 25.80 -27.45 7.37
C THR A 366 26.64 -28.74 7.40
N LYS A 367 27.47 -28.88 8.43
CA LYS A 367 28.29 -30.05 8.70
C LYS A 367 27.47 -31.32 8.92
N GLY A 368 28.10 -32.48 8.69
CA GLY A 368 27.50 -33.80 8.90
C GLY A 368 27.02 -34.09 10.32
N ASP A 369 27.57 -33.38 11.32
CA ASP A 369 27.16 -33.45 12.73
C ASP A 369 26.00 -32.48 13.08
N GLY A 370 25.55 -31.66 12.13
CA GLY A 370 24.48 -30.67 12.30
C GLY A 370 24.88 -29.38 13.01
N THR A 371 26.09 -29.29 13.56
CA THR A 371 26.55 -28.07 14.23
C THR A 371 26.88 -26.97 13.22
N CYS A 372 26.81 -25.70 13.62
CA CYS A 372 26.92 -24.53 12.75
C CYS A 372 25.82 -24.39 11.67
N ALA A 373 24.63 -24.93 11.92
CA ALA A 373 23.48 -24.85 11.01
C ALA A 373 23.11 -23.40 10.68
N ALA A 374 23.39 -22.98 9.43
CA ALA A 374 23.17 -21.61 8.93
C ALA A 374 23.77 -20.52 9.83
N GLN A 375 25.01 -20.73 10.30
CA GLN A 375 25.72 -19.84 11.22
C GLN A 375 27.14 -19.54 10.74
N ASP A 376 27.68 -18.40 11.19
CA ASP A 376 29.01 -17.90 10.81
C ASP A 376 30.13 -18.92 11.09
N CYS A 377 29.99 -19.75 12.13
CA CYS A 377 30.96 -20.81 12.46
C CYS A 377 31.05 -21.95 11.42
N PHE A 378 30.15 -22.00 10.43
CA PHE A 378 30.30 -22.90 9.29
C PHE A 378 31.46 -22.47 8.40
N GLY A 379 31.74 -21.16 8.34
CA GLY A 379 32.92 -20.64 7.66
C GLY A 379 34.22 -21.16 8.30
N GLY A 380 35.17 -21.57 7.46
CA GLY A 380 36.44 -22.15 7.91
C GLY A 380 36.42 -23.65 8.19
N THR A 381 35.26 -24.31 8.02
CA THR A 381 35.16 -25.77 8.07
C THR A 381 35.64 -26.42 6.77
N LYS A 382 35.99 -27.71 6.82
CA LYS A 382 36.35 -28.47 5.61
C LYS A 382 35.16 -28.59 4.64
N GLU A 383 33.93 -28.64 5.17
CA GLU A 383 32.69 -28.65 4.40
C GLU A 383 32.52 -27.35 3.60
N ALA A 384 32.70 -26.20 4.25
CA ALA A 384 32.64 -24.91 3.58
C ALA A 384 33.75 -24.75 2.52
N ALA A 385 34.97 -25.19 2.82
CA ALA A 385 36.08 -25.17 1.86
C ALA A 385 35.80 -26.07 0.64
N TRP A 386 35.23 -27.25 0.87
CA TRP A 386 34.84 -28.17 -0.20
C TRP A 386 33.73 -27.57 -1.07
N LEU A 387 32.71 -26.96 -0.46
CA LEU A 387 31.63 -26.29 -1.19
C LEU A 387 32.17 -25.12 -2.03
N ASP A 388 33.06 -24.30 -1.48
CA ASP A 388 33.67 -23.21 -2.24
C ASP A 388 34.42 -23.73 -3.47
N ALA A 389 35.14 -24.85 -3.36
CA ALA A 389 35.88 -25.45 -4.46
C ALA A 389 34.96 -26.12 -5.51
N HIS A 390 33.91 -26.83 -5.08
CA HIS A 390 33.22 -27.80 -5.94
C HIS A 390 31.75 -27.47 -6.25
N ALA A 391 31.08 -26.57 -5.52
CA ALA A 391 29.64 -26.32 -5.70
C ALA A 391 29.27 -25.96 -7.16
N ALA A 392 30.15 -25.20 -7.83
CA ALA A 392 29.95 -24.77 -9.21
C ALA A 392 29.92 -25.93 -10.22
N GLU A 393 30.61 -27.04 -9.95
CA GLU A 393 30.61 -28.25 -10.78
C GLU A 393 29.21 -28.90 -10.85
N TYR A 394 28.41 -28.66 -9.81
CA TYR A 394 27.04 -29.15 -9.66
C TYR A 394 25.99 -28.09 -10.01
N GLY A 395 26.39 -26.88 -10.41
CA GLY A 395 25.49 -25.79 -10.77
C GLY A 395 25.04 -24.91 -9.61
N PHE A 396 25.72 -24.99 -8.46
CA PHE A 396 25.48 -24.13 -7.31
C PHE A 396 26.56 -23.06 -7.16
N ILE A 397 26.17 -21.89 -6.67
CA ILE A 397 27.09 -20.85 -6.22
C ILE A 397 26.95 -20.65 -4.71
N ILE A 398 28.04 -20.24 -4.06
CA ILE A 398 27.94 -19.59 -2.75
C ILE A 398 27.31 -18.22 -2.98
N ARG A 399 26.03 -18.06 -2.62
CA ARG A 399 25.23 -16.93 -3.09
C ARG A 399 25.70 -15.57 -2.57
N TYR A 400 26.14 -15.57 -1.31
CA TYR A 400 26.59 -14.39 -0.59
C TYR A 400 28.07 -14.57 -0.20
N PRO A 401 29.00 -14.35 -1.14
CA PRO A 401 30.44 -14.54 -0.90
C PRO A 401 31.04 -13.43 -0.03
N LYS A 402 32.21 -13.70 0.55
CA LYS A 402 32.91 -12.78 1.45
C LYS A 402 33.31 -11.49 0.73
N GLY A 403 33.04 -10.34 1.35
CA GLY A 403 33.40 -9.02 0.84
C GLY A 403 32.52 -8.49 -0.30
N LYS A 404 31.36 -9.12 -0.55
CA LYS A 404 30.40 -8.72 -1.59
C LYS A 404 29.08 -8.21 -1.02
N ASP A 405 29.05 -7.87 0.27
CA ASP A 405 27.86 -7.36 0.96
C ASP A 405 27.36 -6.03 0.40
N ALA A 406 28.25 -5.18 -0.11
CA ALA A 406 27.87 -3.95 -0.81
C ALA A 406 27.10 -4.21 -2.12
N VAL A 407 27.27 -5.39 -2.73
CA VAL A 407 26.61 -5.78 -3.98
C VAL A 407 25.35 -6.61 -3.71
N THR A 408 25.45 -7.64 -2.88
CA THR A 408 24.32 -8.55 -2.61
C THR A 408 23.34 -7.97 -1.58
N GLY A 409 23.82 -7.06 -0.74
CA GLY A 409 23.09 -6.57 0.42
C GLY A 409 23.08 -7.52 1.62
N TYR A 410 23.78 -8.66 1.55
CA TYR A 410 23.85 -9.65 2.62
C TYR A 410 25.29 -9.90 3.03
N LYS A 411 25.48 -10.18 4.32
CA LYS A 411 26.78 -10.60 4.85
C LYS A 411 27.24 -11.91 4.20
N TYR A 412 28.48 -12.29 4.45
CA TYR A 412 29.01 -13.58 4.02
C TYR A 412 28.18 -14.74 4.60
N GLU A 413 27.67 -15.61 3.74
CA GLU A 413 26.90 -16.81 4.14
C GLU A 413 27.44 -18.05 3.41
N PRO A 414 28.53 -18.69 3.92
CA PRO A 414 29.13 -19.87 3.29
C PRO A 414 28.19 -21.08 3.19
N TRP A 415 27.11 -21.08 3.97
CA TRP A 415 26.12 -22.15 3.99
C TRP A 415 25.04 -22.01 2.91
N HIS A 416 24.85 -20.81 2.33
CA HIS A 416 23.74 -20.54 1.44
C HIS A 416 24.11 -20.81 -0.02
N LEU A 417 23.60 -21.93 -0.54
CA LEU A 417 23.81 -22.37 -1.92
C LEU A 417 22.64 -21.95 -2.80
N ARG A 418 22.93 -21.37 -3.95
CA ARG A 418 21.93 -21.02 -4.97
C ARG A 418 22.15 -21.79 -6.26
N TYR A 419 21.15 -22.53 -6.71
CA TYR A 419 21.18 -23.20 -8.01
C TYR A 419 20.97 -22.22 -9.15
N VAL A 420 21.87 -22.24 -10.14
CA VAL A 420 21.82 -21.39 -11.34
C VAL A 420 22.13 -22.17 -12.64
N GLY A 421 22.31 -23.49 -12.53
CA GLY A 421 22.80 -24.34 -13.60
C GLY A 421 24.32 -24.30 -13.75
N LYS A 422 24.91 -25.39 -14.28
CA LYS A 422 26.37 -25.56 -14.35
C LYS A 422 27.11 -24.44 -15.11
N PRO A 423 26.69 -24.03 -16.32
CA PRO A 423 27.46 -23.03 -17.09
C PRO A 423 27.57 -21.70 -16.36
N VAL A 424 26.45 -21.22 -15.78
CA VAL A 424 26.42 -19.96 -15.03
C VAL A 424 27.21 -20.08 -13.74
N ALA A 425 27.06 -21.17 -12.98
CA ALA A 425 27.78 -21.35 -11.72
C ALA A 425 29.30 -21.36 -11.93
N GLN A 426 29.77 -22.04 -12.98
CA GLN A 426 31.19 -22.09 -13.36
C GLN A 426 31.71 -20.73 -13.81
N ALA A 427 30.93 -19.98 -14.60
CA ALA A 427 31.30 -18.62 -15.01
C ALA A 427 31.38 -17.65 -13.82
N ILE A 428 30.46 -17.74 -12.87
CA ILE A 428 30.47 -16.93 -11.64
C ILE A 428 31.69 -17.28 -10.78
N LYS A 429 31.94 -18.58 -10.54
CA LYS A 429 33.08 -19.04 -9.73
C LYS A 429 34.42 -18.64 -10.34
N SER A 430 34.61 -18.86 -11.63
CA SER A 430 35.89 -18.54 -12.32
C SER A 430 36.22 -17.05 -12.30
N LYS A 431 35.21 -16.18 -12.32
CA LYS A 431 35.39 -14.72 -12.25
C LYS A 431 35.42 -14.16 -10.82
N GLY A 432 35.04 -14.96 -9.80
CA GLY A 432 34.93 -14.48 -8.42
C GLY A 432 33.89 -13.38 -8.23
N ILE A 433 32.78 -13.46 -8.98
CA ILE A 433 31.71 -12.44 -8.99
C ILE A 433 30.43 -12.96 -8.32
N THR A 434 29.45 -12.09 -8.14
CA THR A 434 28.10 -12.43 -7.67
C THR A 434 27.14 -12.71 -8.82
N LEU A 435 25.94 -13.19 -8.49
CA LEU A 435 24.85 -13.34 -9.46
C LEU A 435 24.41 -11.98 -10.03
N GLU A 436 24.38 -10.95 -9.20
CA GLU A 436 24.11 -9.56 -9.61
C GLU A 436 25.14 -9.07 -10.64
N GLU A 437 26.43 -9.22 -10.34
CA GLU A 437 27.52 -8.80 -11.22
C GLU A 437 27.48 -9.56 -12.56
N TYR A 438 27.15 -10.86 -12.53
CA TYR A 438 27.03 -11.67 -13.75
C TYR A 438 25.94 -11.15 -14.71
N TYR A 439 24.81 -10.67 -14.18
CA TYR A 439 23.71 -10.11 -14.97
C TYR A 439 23.74 -8.58 -15.10
N GLY A 440 24.77 -7.91 -14.57
CA GLY A 440 24.87 -6.45 -14.59
C GLY A 440 23.78 -5.73 -13.79
N ILE A 441 23.26 -6.37 -12.75
CA ILE A 441 22.26 -5.81 -11.84
C ILE A 441 22.99 -5.01 -10.75
N LYS A 442 22.54 -3.78 -10.51
CA LYS A 442 23.11 -2.86 -9.51
C LYS A 442 22.25 -2.80 -8.26
#